data_AF-A0A3D2BWA9-F1
#
_entry.id   AF-A0A3D2BWA9-F1
#
_cell.length_a   1.000
_cell.length_b   1.000
_cell.length_c   1.000
_cell.angle_alpha   90.00
_cell.angle_beta   90.00
_cell.angle_gamma   90.00
#
_symmetry.space_group_name_H-M   'P 1'
#
loop_
_entity.id
_entity.type
_entity.pdbx_description
1 polymer ?
#
loop_
_entity_poly.entity_id
_entity_poly.type
_entity_poly.pdbx_seq_one_letter_code
_entity_poly.pdbx_strand_id
1 'polypeptide(L)'
;METAMQAYSVRKTAKWKTHEELPLTRENFEALCRFEIPCLRIKGFATNSECDDLVSAMDAVGLHKTYNVPGLLEPPRYVGLTQFEKRKATKEDYFAEVDQAWAEHEAVLAQMRWSPFERMWGLMRELYPENTLNLAEEPGYGRYYAGIIRETSGGGTLHADVTMYSARDYVI
;
A
#
# COMPACT_ATOMS: atom_id res chain seq x y z
N MET A 1 -45.04 -3.33 -15.36
CA MET A 1 -43.87 -4.09 -15.84
C MET A 1 -42.86 -4.07 -14.72
N GLU A 2 -42.86 -5.13 -13.91
CA GLU A 2 -41.92 -5.33 -12.79
C GLU A 2 -40.61 -5.88 -13.34
N THR A 3 -39.53 -5.12 -13.20
CA THR A 3 -38.19 -5.59 -13.56
C THR A 3 -37.66 -6.41 -12.39
N ALA A 4 -37.69 -7.74 -12.54
CA ALA A 4 -37.13 -8.67 -11.57
C ALA A 4 -35.63 -8.41 -11.38
N MET A 5 -35.24 -7.99 -10.18
CA MET A 5 -33.86 -8.06 -9.73
C MET A 5 -33.46 -9.53 -9.63
N GLN A 6 -32.65 -9.97 -10.58
CA GLN A 6 -32.06 -11.29 -10.57
C GLN A 6 -31.13 -11.39 -9.36
N ALA A 7 -31.55 -12.17 -8.35
CA ALA A 7 -30.74 -12.44 -7.17
C ALA A 7 -29.45 -13.14 -7.62
N TYR A 8 -28.33 -12.42 -7.59
CA TYR A 8 -27.01 -13.03 -7.70
C TYR A 8 -26.87 -14.05 -6.58
N SER A 9 -26.85 -15.34 -6.93
CA SER A 9 -26.52 -16.38 -5.96
C SER A 9 -25.10 -16.11 -5.47
N VAL A 10 -24.96 -15.70 -4.21
CA VAL A 10 -23.65 -15.65 -3.54
C VAL A 10 -23.14 -17.08 -3.54
N ARG A 11 -22.24 -17.41 -4.47
CA ARG A 11 -21.53 -18.70 -4.46
C ARG A 11 -20.85 -18.80 -3.10
N LYS A 12 -21.08 -19.91 -2.40
CA LYS A 12 -20.34 -20.29 -1.19
C LYS A 12 -18.86 -19.99 -1.44
N THR A 13 -18.33 -19.07 -0.66
CA THR A 13 -16.97 -18.55 -0.75
C THR A 13 -15.98 -19.71 -0.80
N ALA A 14 -15.06 -19.67 -1.77
CA ALA A 14 -13.90 -20.53 -1.73
C ALA A 14 -13.24 -20.31 -0.37
N LYS A 15 -13.19 -21.33 0.48
CA LYS A 15 -12.44 -21.25 1.72
C LYS A 15 -10.98 -21.06 1.34
N TRP A 16 -10.27 -20.18 2.05
CA TRP A 16 -8.83 -20.07 1.95
C TRP A 16 -8.20 -21.46 2.02
N LYS A 17 -7.24 -21.75 1.13
CA LYS A 17 -6.55 -23.04 1.09
C LYS A 17 -5.83 -23.32 2.41
N THR A 18 -5.37 -22.26 3.08
CA THR A 18 -4.73 -22.29 4.39
C THR A 18 -4.90 -20.94 5.09
N HIS A 19 -4.69 -20.92 6.41
CA HIS A 19 -4.56 -19.70 7.22
C HIS A 19 -3.13 -19.51 7.76
N GLU A 20 -2.18 -20.33 7.30
CA GLU A 20 -0.78 -20.21 7.68
C GLU A 20 -0.10 -19.00 7.00
N GLU A 21 0.92 -18.47 7.67
CA GLU A 21 1.77 -17.40 7.13
C GLU A 21 2.78 -18.00 6.14
N LEU A 22 2.43 -18.02 4.85
CA LEU A 22 3.30 -18.56 3.81
C LEU A 22 4.42 -17.59 3.43
N PRO A 23 5.62 -18.09 3.06
CA PRO A 23 6.72 -17.24 2.59
C PRO A 23 6.45 -16.69 1.19
N LEU A 24 7.18 -15.62 0.83
CA LEU A 24 7.16 -15.07 -0.52
C LEU A 24 7.84 -16.04 -1.50
N THR A 25 7.04 -16.61 -2.40
CA THR A 25 7.48 -17.38 -3.58
C THR A 25 6.56 -16.99 -4.74
N ARG A 26 6.93 -17.31 -6.00
CA ARG A 26 6.05 -17.02 -7.14
C ARG A 26 4.68 -17.69 -6.97
N GLU A 27 4.67 -18.97 -6.62
CA GLU A 27 3.43 -19.74 -6.40
C GLU A 27 2.54 -19.10 -5.33
N ASN A 28 3.11 -18.75 -4.18
CA ASN A 28 2.35 -18.18 -3.06
C ASN A 28 1.87 -16.75 -3.38
N PHE A 29 2.67 -15.95 -4.08
CA PHE A 29 2.27 -14.63 -4.55
C PHE A 29 1.09 -14.71 -5.53
N GLU A 30 1.14 -15.61 -6.50
CA GLU A 30 0.01 -15.81 -7.41
C GLU A 30 -1.23 -16.36 -6.70
N ALA A 31 -1.06 -17.23 -5.70
CA ALA A 31 -2.16 -17.71 -4.86
C ALA A 31 -2.81 -16.55 -4.06
N LEU A 32 -2.00 -15.59 -3.58
CA LEU A 32 -2.51 -14.36 -2.96
C LEU A 32 -3.32 -13.53 -3.98
N CYS A 33 -2.78 -13.30 -5.18
CA CYS A 33 -3.47 -12.56 -6.25
C CYS A 33 -4.78 -13.21 -6.70
N ARG A 34 -4.88 -14.54 -6.65
CA ARG A 34 -6.11 -15.29 -6.95
C ARG A 34 -7.08 -15.40 -5.77
N PHE A 35 -6.79 -14.74 -4.64
CA PHE A 35 -7.57 -14.85 -3.41
C PHE A 35 -7.72 -16.30 -2.92
N GLU A 36 -6.65 -17.09 -3.01
CA GLU A 36 -6.61 -18.49 -2.53
C GLU A 36 -5.99 -18.62 -1.14
N ILE A 37 -5.17 -17.66 -0.72
CA ILE A 37 -4.58 -17.53 0.63
C ILE A 37 -4.77 -16.10 1.15
N PRO A 38 -4.85 -15.89 2.48
CA PRO A 38 -5.16 -14.59 3.04
C PRO A 38 -3.95 -13.65 3.18
N CYS A 39 -2.74 -14.19 3.28
CA CYS A 39 -1.55 -13.37 3.51
C CYS A 39 -0.25 -14.09 3.10
N LEU A 40 0.81 -13.29 3.00
CA LEU A 40 2.21 -13.72 2.91
C LEU A 40 3.00 -13.03 4.03
N ARG A 41 4.07 -13.69 4.48
CA ARG A 41 5.02 -13.10 5.43
C ARG A 41 6.45 -13.22 4.95
N ILE A 42 7.12 -12.08 4.81
CA ILE A 42 8.57 -12.01 4.57
C ILE A 42 9.24 -11.85 5.94
N LYS A 43 9.74 -12.95 6.49
CA LYS A 43 10.44 -12.92 7.79
C LYS A 43 11.81 -12.28 7.62
N GLY A 44 12.21 -11.45 8.58
CA GLY A 44 13.51 -10.77 8.54
C GLY A 44 13.64 -9.78 7.38
N PHE A 45 12.53 -9.17 6.93
CA PHE A 45 12.57 -8.16 5.87
C PHE A 45 13.50 -7.00 6.20
N ALA A 46 13.57 -6.60 7.46
CA ALA A 46 14.53 -5.63 8.00
C ALA A 46 15.12 -6.16 9.31
N THR A 47 16.37 -5.80 9.59
CA THR A 47 17.01 -6.03 10.88
C THR A 47 16.57 -5.00 11.92
N ASN A 48 16.83 -5.23 13.21
CA ASN A 48 16.52 -4.24 14.25
C ASN A 48 17.23 -2.90 14.00
N SER A 49 18.51 -2.93 13.62
CA SER A 49 19.27 -1.71 13.30
C SER A 49 18.67 -0.96 12.12
N GLU A 50 18.19 -1.68 11.10
CA GLU A 50 17.55 -1.08 9.93
C GLU A 50 16.19 -0.43 10.29
N CYS A 51 15.46 -1.01 11.24
CA CYS A 51 14.26 -0.40 11.81
C CYS A 51 14.58 0.85 12.62
N ASP A 52 15.63 0.83 13.45
CA ASP A 52 16.08 1.98 14.23
C ASP A 52 16.53 3.14 13.32
N ASP A 53 17.19 2.82 12.20
CA ASP A 53 17.56 3.79 11.15
C ASP A 53 16.31 4.45 10.55
N LEU A 54 15.25 3.69 10.25
CA LEU A 54 14.01 4.23 9.70
C LEU A 54 13.31 5.17 10.70
N VAL A 55 13.22 4.78 11.97
CA VAL A 55 12.64 5.64 13.01
C VAL A 55 13.43 6.94 13.15
N SER A 56 14.76 6.84 13.20
CA SER A 56 15.64 8.01 13.28
C SER A 56 15.48 8.94 12.05
N ALA A 57 15.33 8.35 10.86
CA ALA A 57 15.07 9.10 9.62
C ALA A 57 13.71 9.81 9.64
N MET A 58 12.67 9.14 10.13
CA MET A 58 11.33 9.72 10.30
C MET A 58 11.37 10.92 11.26
N ASP A 59 12.07 10.80 12.38
CA ASP A 59 12.23 11.87 13.37
C ASP A 59 13.04 13.05 12.82
N ALA A 60 14.11 12.78 12.06
CA ALA A 60 14.95 13.81 11.46
C ALA A 60 14.21 14.64 10.40
N VAL A 61 13.38 14.00 9.57
CA VAL A 61 12.60 14.69 8.53
C VAL A 61 11.36 15.37 9.12
N GLY A 62 10.73 14.74 10.12
CA GLY A 62 9.49 15.23 10.72
C GLY A 62 8.26 14.85 9.90
N LEU A 63 7.49 13.88 10.40
CA LEU A 63 6.21 13.49 9.82
C LEU A 63 5.15 14.56 10.08
N HIS A 64 4.85 15.37 9.06
CA HIS A 64 4.09 16.61 9.20
C HIS A 64 2.62 16.52 8.76
N LYS A 65 2.22 15.44 8.10
CA LYS A 65 0.82 15.22 7.70
C LYS A 65 0.10 14.37 8.75
N THR A 66 -1.21 14.60 8.88
CA THR A 66 -2.07 13.82 9.78
C THR A 66 -3.50 13.75 9.25
N TYR A 67 -4.23 12.69 9.59
CA TYR A 67 -5.65 12.56 9.32
C TYR A 67 -6.39 11.96 10.51
N ASN A 68 -7.66 12.36 10.66
CA ASN A 68 -8.50 11.88 11.74
C ASN A 68 -8.99 10.47 11.45
N VAL A 69 -8.70 9.54 12.37
CA VAL A 69 -9.29 8.20 12.40
C VAL A 69 -10.30 8.15 13.54
N PRO A 70 -11.59 7.86 13.28
CA PRO A 70 -12.58 7.74 14.33
C PRO A 70 -12.16 6.73 15.40
N GLY A 71 -12.13 7.16 16.66
CA GLY A 71 -11.80 6.29 17.81
C GLY A 71 -10.32 6.23 18.19
N LEU A 72 -9.42 6.92 17.48
CA LEU A 72 -8.02 7.05 17.91
C LEU A 72 -7.80 8.34 18.69
N LEU A 73 -7.07 8.25 19.81
CA LEU A 73 -6.66 9.42 20.62
C LEU A 73 -5.53 10.19 19.95
N GLU A 74 -4.57 9.49 19.37
CA GLU A 74 -3.45 10.07 18.63
C GLU A 74 -3.63 9.77 17.15
N PRO A 75 -3.81 10.79 16.30
CA PRO A 75 -3.95 10.57 14.87
C PRO A 75 -2.61 10.15 14.27
N PRO A 76 -2.60 9.33 13.21
CA PRO A 76 -1.36 8.96 12.54
C PRO A 76 -0.60 10.17 12.03
N ARG A 77 0.74 10.10 12.06
CA ARG A 77 1.64 11.07 11.45
C ARG A 77 2.30 10.42 10.24
N TYR A 78 2.41 11.13 9.12
CA TYR A 78 2.99 10.56 7.91
C TYR A 78 3.61 11.62 6.99
N VAL A 79 4.32 11.11 5.98
CA VAL A 79 4.70 11.82 4.76
C VAL A 79 4.25 11.02 3.53
N GLY A 80 4.16 11.70 2.39
CA GLY A 80 3.65 11.14 1.14
C GLY A 80 2.16 11.42 0.93
N LEU A 81 1.48 10.53 0.21
CA LEU A 81 0.11 10.72 -0.25
C LEU A 81 -0.68 9.41 -0.14
N THR A 82 -1.79 9.43 0.61
CA THR A 82 -2.70 8.29 0.66
C THR A 82 -3.82 8.44 -0.38
N GLN A 83 -4.14 7.35 -1.08
CA GLN A 83 -5.31 7.36 -1.97
C GLN A 83 -6.62 7.50 -1.18
N PHE A 84 -6.65 7.03 0.06
CA PHE A 84 -7.81 7.18 0.95
C PHE A 84 -8.19 8.66 1.14
N GLU A 85 -7.24 9.56 1.42
CA GLU A 85 -7.52 10.97 1.59
C GLU A 85 -8.01 11.64 0.30
N LYS A 86 -7.59 11.12 -0.85
CA LYS A 86 -8.00 11.59 -2.18
C LYS A 86 -9.23 10.86 -2.75
N ARG A 87 -9.88 9.96 -2.01
CA ARG A 87 -11.05 9.19 -2.49
C ARG A 87 -12.26 10.02 -2.92
N LYS A 88 -12.31 11.30 -2.51
CA LYS A 88 -13.35 12.27 -2.90
C LYS A 88 -12.82 13.38 -3.79
N ALA A 89 -11.51 13.40 -4.05
CA ALA A 89 -10.86 14.39 -4.90
C ALA A 89 -10.87 13.91 -6.36
N THR A 90 -10.57 14.82 -7.29
CA THR A 90 -10.38 14.45 -8.69
C THR A 90 -9.04 13.72 -8.87
N LYS A 91 -8.85 13.07 -10.03
CA LYS A 91 -7.54 12.48 -10.36
C LYS A 91 -6.47 13.56 -10.49
N GLU A 92 -6.84 14.67 -11.11
CA GLU A 92 -6.00 15.86 -11.26
C GLU A 92 -5.45 16.31 -9.91
N ASP A 93 -6.31 16.39 -8.89
CA ASP A 93 -5.91 16.78 -7.53
C ASP A 93 -4.95 15.77 -6.88
N TYR A 94 -5.10 14.48 -7.18
CA TYR A 94 -4.15 13.46 -6.72
C TYR A 94 -2.79 13.63 -7.39
N PHE A 95 -2.77 13.70 -8.73
CA PHE A 95 -1.53 13.78 -9.50
C PHE A 95 -0.79 15.10 -9.33
N ALA A 96 -1.48 16.20 -9.01
CA ALA A 96 -0.87 17.47 -8.65
C ALA A 96 0.03 17.39 -7.39
N GLU A 97 -0.17 16.38 -6.52
CA GLU A 97 0.57 16.21 -5.28
C GLU A 97 1.60 15.06 -5.32
N VAL A 98 1.64 14.28 -6.41
CA VAL A 98 2.50 13.09 -6.52
C VAL A 98 3.99 13.45 -6.43
N ASP A 99 4.43 14.50 -7.13
CA ASP A 99 5.85 14.88 -7.13
C ASP A 99 6.32 15.32 -5.74
N GLN A 100 5.47 16.07 -5.03
CA GLN A 100 5.72 16.46 -3.64
C GLN A 100 5.76 15.25 -2.71
N ALA A 101 4.86 14.27 -2.92
CA ALA A 101 4.83 13.04 -2.14
C ALA A 101 6.12 12.20 -2.33
N TRP A 102 6.62 12.11 -3.57
CA TRP A 102 7.91 11.49 -3.86
C TRP A 102 9.07 12.24 -3.19
N ALA A 103 9.09 13.58 -3.28
CA ALA A 103 10.15 14.37 -2.65
C ALA A 103 10.23 14.15 -1.13
N GLU A 104 9.08 14.06 -0.45
CA GLU A 104 9.04 13.77 0.98
C GLU A 104 9.48 12.34 1.31
N HIS A 105 9.11 11.36 0.49
CA HIS A 105 9.57 9.97 0.61
C HIS A 105 11.09 9.90 0.51
N GLU A 106 11.64 10.49 -0.55
CA GLU A 106 13.08 10.49 -0.82
C GLU A 106 13.85 11.23 0.27
N ALA A 107 13.29 12.29 0.86
CA ALA A 107 13.90 12.97 2.00
C ALA A 107 14.13 12.05 3.20
N VAL A 108 13.20 11.12 3.48
CA VAL A 108 13.36 10.11 4.54
C VAL A 108 14.39 9.07 4.14
N LEU A 109 14.26 8.49 2.94
CA LEU A 109 15.19 7.45 2.49
C LEU A 109 16.63 7.96 2.36
N ALA A 110 16.84 9.22 2.03
CA ALA A 110 18.16 9.85 1.96
C ALA A 110 18.89 9.89 3.31
N GLN A 111 18.18 9.73 4.44
CA GLN A 111 18.79 9.61 5.78
C GLN A 111 19.25 8.19 6.10
N MET A 112 18.86 7.20 5.28
CA MET A 112 19.08 5.79 5.54
C MET A 112 20.19 5.21 4.66
N ARG A 113 20.85 4.16 5.13
CA ARG A 113 21.89 3.44 4.35
C ARG A 113 21.32 2.31 3.50
N TRP A 114 20.03 2.08 3.59
CA TRP A 114 19.30 1.02 2.90
C TRP A 114 17.92 1.56 2.51
N SER A 115 17.29 0.94 1.51
CA SER A 115 15.95 1.33 1.06
C SER A 115 15.00 0.14 1.16
N PRO A 116 13.91 0.24 1.96
CA PRO A 116 12.85 -0.78 1.98
C PRO A 116 12.16 -0.88 0.61
N PHE A 117 12.06 0.23 -0.12
CA PHE A 117 11.50 0.25 -1.47
C PHE A 117 12.35 -0.60 -2.43
N GLU A 118 13.66 -0.36 -2.49
CA GLU A 118 14.56 -1.14 -3.36
C GLU A 118 14.62 -2.62 -2.96
N ARG A 119 14.58 -2.93 -1.66
CA ARG A 119 14.54 -4.32 -1.19
C ARG A 119 13.28 -5.03 -1.64
N MET A 120 12.11 -4.42 -1.46
CA MET A 120 10.85 -5.00 -1.94
C MET A 120 10.84 -5.14 -3.47
N TRP A 121 11.36 -4.13 -4.17
CA TRP A 121 11.47 -4.14 -5.63
C TRP A 121 12.36 -5.28 -6.13
N GLY A 122 13.49 -5.54 -5.45
CA GLY A 122 14.37 -6.68 -5.71
C GLY A 122 13.64 -8.01 -5.59
N LEU A 123 12.92 -8.22 -4.47
CA LEU A 123 12.13 -9.43 -4.25
C LEU A 123 11.09 -9.64 -5.35
N MET A 124 10.40 -8.58 -5.78
CA MET A 124 9.41 -8.68 -6.86
C MET A 124 10.04 -8.99 -8.22
N ARG A 125 11.22 -8.45 -8.53
CA ARG A 125 11.97 -8.80 -9.74
C ARG A 125 12.42 -10.27 -9.72
N GLU A 126 12.84 -10.78 -8.57
CA GLU A 126 13.21 -12.19 -8.40
C GLU A 126 12.03 -13.14 -8.61
N LEU A 127 10.81 -12.71 -8.26
CA LEU A 127 9.60 -13.48 -8.56
C LEU A 127 9.34 -13.59 -10.06
N TYR A 128 9.68 -12.58 -10.86
CA TYR A 128 9.40 -12.50 -12.30
C TYR A 128 10.60 -11.99 -13.11
N PRO A 129 11.73 -12.74 -13.15
CA PRO A 129 12.96 -12.30 -13.82
C PRO A 129 12.79 -12.11 -15.34
N GLU A 130 11.78 -12.74 -15.94
CA GLU A 130 11.42 -12.61 -17.34
C GLU A 130 10.58 -11.36 -17.65
N ASN A 131 10.07 -10.67 -16.61
CA ASN A 131 9.24 -9.49 -16.75
C ASN A 131 10.04 -8.21 -16.41
N THR A 132 9.58 -7.08 -16.96
CA THR A 132 10.03 -5.76 -16.50
C THR A 132 9.08 -5.25 -15.43
N LEU A 133 9.61 -4.95 -14.24
CA LEU A 133 8.88 -4.29 -13.17
C LEU A 133 9.01 -2.77 -13.31
N ASN A 134 7.87 -2.07 -13.41
CA ASN A 134 7.77 -0.61 -13.52
C ASN A 134 6.77 -0.06 -12.50
N LEU A 135 6.90 1.23 -12.18
CA LEU A 135 5.85 1.94 -11.47
C LEU A 135 4.63 2.05 -12.40
N ALA A 136 3.44 1.84 -11.84
CA ALA A 136 2.21 2.02 -12.59
C ALA A 136 2.06 3.49 -13.03
N GLU A 137 1.45 3.70 -14.19
CA GLU A 137 1.19 5.03 -14.75
C GLU A 137 -0.29 5.16 -15.13
N GLU A 138 -0.88 6.32 -14.87
CA GLU A 138 -2.22 6.70 -15.32
C GLU A 138 -2.13 7.46 -16.66
N PRO A 139 -2.86 7.02 -17.71
CA PRO A 139 -2.88 7.70 -18.99
C PRO A 139 -3.27 9.18 -18.86
N GLY A 140 -2.41 10.06 -19.36
CA GLY A 140 -2.65 11.51 -19.34
C GLY A 140 -2.20 12.24 -18.08
N TYR A 141 -1.73 11.52 -17.04
CA TYR A 141 -1.25 12.13 -15.80
C TYR A 141 0.21 11.76 -15.49
N GLY A 142 0.54 10.47 -15.49
CA GLY A 142 1.90 9.99 -15.19
C GLY A 142 1.94 8.93 -14.10
N ARG A 143 3.08 8.82 -13.41
CA ARG A 143 3.35 7.76 -12.44
C ARG A 143 2.52 7.90 -11.17
N TYR A 144 2.04 6.78 -10.65
CA TYR A 144 1.46 6.72 -9.31
C TYR A 144 2.53 6.92 -8.23
N TYR A 145 2.11 7.43 -7.06
CA TYR A 145 2.93 7.44 -5.86
C TYR A 145 2.82 6.11 -5.11
N ALA A 146 3.96 5.52 -4.74
CA ALA A 146 4.05 4.15 -4.22
C ALA A 146 4.08 4.07 -2.68
N GLY A 147 3.11 4.66 -1.98
CA GLY A 147 2.84 4.33 -0.58
C GLY A 147 2.72 5.52 0.36
N ILE A 148 3.19 5.37 1.59
CA ILE A 148 3.35 6.40 2.63
C ILE A 148 4.39 5.91 3.64
N ILE A 149 5.10 6.82 4.30
CA ILE A 149 5.88 6.51 5.50
C ILE A 149 5.08 7.06 6.68
N ARG A 150 4.66 6.18 7.59
CA ARG A 150 3.67 6.51 8.61
C ARG A 150 4.03 5.92 9.96
N GLU A 151 3.82 6.72 10.99
CA GLU A 151 3.75 6.30 12.38
C GLU A 151 2.28 6.13 12.79
N THR A 152 1.98 5.07 13.54
CA THR A 152 0.63 4.76 14.01
C THR A 152 0.69 4.28 15.47
N SER A 153 1.15 5.17 16.36
CA SER A 153 1.28 4.92 17.81
C SER A 153 -0.07 4.82 18.53
N GLY A 154 -1.07 5.58 18.08
CA GLY A 154 -2.40 5.66 18.69
C GLY A 154 -3.32 4.45 18.47
N GLY A 155 -2.88 3.44 17.72
CA GLY A 155 -3.67 2.27 17.33
C GLY A 155 -4.29 2.37 15.94
N GLY A 156 -5.17 1.43 15.59
CA GLY A 156 -5.85 1.39 14.30
C GLY A 156 -7.24 0.80 14.40
N THR A 157 -8.13 1.20 13.49
CA THR A 157 -9.48 0.61 13.38
C THR A 157 -9.47 -0.55 12.39
N LEU A 158 -10.28 -1.57 12.62
CA LEU A 158 -10.50 -2.61 11.62
C LEU A 158 -11.13 -1.97 10.36
N HIS A 159 -10.47 -2.13 9.22
CA HIS A 159 -10.93 -1.63 7.93
C HIS A 159 -10.49 -2.57 6.81
N ALA A 160 -11.03 -2.35 5.62
CA ALA A 160 -10.60 -3.01 4.41
C ALA A 160 -10.44 -1.95 3.31
N ASP A 161 -9.30 -1.97 2.64
CA ASP A 161 -9.05 -1.15 1.47
C ASP A 161 -9.43 -1.94 0.23
N VAL A 162 -10.40 -1.43 -0.52
CA VAL A 162 -10.80 -2.01 -1.81
C VAL A 162 -10.98 -0.86 -2.80
N THR A 163 -10.32 -0.98 -3.95
CA THR A 163 -10.33 0.04 -5.02
C THR A 163 -11.74 0.52 -5.36
N MET A 164 -12.71 -0.40 -5.43
CA MET A 164 -14.12 -0.09 -5.74
C MET A 164 -14.79 0.88 -4.73
N TYR A 165 -14.22 1.09 -3.55
CA TYR A 165 -14.69 2.03 -2.54
C TYR A 165 -13.82 3.30 -2.44
N SER A 166 -12.53 3.19 -2.75
CA SER A 166 -11.56 4.26 -2.51
C SER A 166 -11.08 4.97 -3.78
N ALA A 167 -11.31 4.41 -4.97
CA ALA A 167 -10.73 4.87 -6.22
C ALA A 167 -11.56 4.46 -7.45
N ARG A 168 -12.86 4.79 -7.47
CA ARG A 168 -13.84 4.28 -8.45
C ARG A 168 -13.56 4.59 -9.93
N ASP A 169 -12.68 5.54 -10.22
CA ASP A 169 -12.38 5.97 -11.60
C ASP A 169 -10.94 5.68 -12.02
N TYR A 170 -10.11 5.11 -11.15
CA TYR A 170 -8.69 4.86 -11.42
C TYR A 170 -8.50 3.59 -12.25
N VAL A 171 -7.55 3.61 -13.18
CA VAL A 171 -7.12 2.40 -13.89
C VAL A 171 -6.15 1.66 -12.97
N ILE A 172 -6.58 0.52 -12.42
CA ILE A 172 -5.73 -0.39 -11.61
C ILE A 172 -5.73 -1.76 -12.26
#